data_AF-A0A7S0UL37-F1
#
_entry.id   AF-A0A7S0UL37-F1
#
_cell.length_a   1.000
_cell.length_b   1.000
_cell.length_c   1.000
_cell.angle_alpha   90.00
_cell.angle_beta   90.00
_cell.angle_gamma   90.00
#
_symmetry.space_group_name_H-M   'P 1'
#
loop_
_entity.id
_entity.type
_entity.pdbx_description
1 polymer ?
#
loop_
_entity_poly.entity_id
_entity_poly.type
_entity_poly.pdbx_seq_one_letter_code
_entity_poly.pdbx_strand_id
1 'polypeptide(L)'
;MISARRSKYSYGTRISRKWTDEDDKRLASNKDKHLIKMSVDGKLYALDIFFVFLKRNHLVPTDKIVEHTFSPLQLSQEKVGFEMLRSEKEDVEYSSESTVEKISEVVVSLPEEWQQMSHIKSSHDMKLTAKMKFGTDVYFEAMEMMNHTSEKTTFPFEVIDQRFCSMKEK
;
A
#
# COMPACT_ATOMS: atom_id res chain seq x y z
N MET A 1 -24.25 -13.36 12.92
CA MET A 1 -23.43 -12.23 12.42
C MET A 1 -22.02 -12.73 12.16
N ILE A 2 -21.42 -12.38 11.01
CA ILE A 2 -20.01 -12.71 10.71
C ILE A 2 -19.12 -11.76 11.51
N SER A 3 -18.13 -12.27 12.24
CA SER A 3 -17.23 -11.48 13.07
C SER A 3 -15.82 -11.34 12.48
N ALA A 4 -15.42 -12.29 11.64
CA ALA A 4 -14.15 -12.24 10.94
C ALA A 4 -14.18 -13.05 9.63
N ARG A 5 -13.28 -12.70 8.71
CA ARG A 5 -13.14 -13.31 7.39
C ARG A 5 -11.68 -13.67 7.15
N ARG A 6 -11.41 -14.84 6.57
CA ARG A 6 -10.04 -15.24 6.21
C ARG A 6 -9.71 -14.80 4.79
N SER A 7 -8.67 -13.99 4.63
CA SER A 7 -8.29 -13.44 3.33
C SER A 7 -7.81 -14.53 2.35
N LYS A 8 -8.32 -14.51 1.12
CA LYS A 8 -7.84 -15.37 0.02
C LYS A 8 -6.50 -14.90 -0.56
N TYR A 9 -6.24 -13.60 -0.52
CA TYR A 9 -5.04 -12.99 -1.09
C TYR A 9 -4.29 -12.13 -0.07
N SER A 10 -3.04 -11.82 -0.38
CA SER A 10 -2.37 -10.67 0.21
C SER A 10 -2.82 -9.41 -0.52
N TYR A 11 -3.20 -8.37 0.21
CA TYR A 11 -3.60 -7.07 -0.33
C TYR A 11 -2.55 -6.02 0.02
N GLY A 12 -2.25 -5.16 -0.94
CA GLY A 12 -1.18 -4.19 -0.80
C GLY A 12 -1.23 -3.06 -1.82
N THR A 13 -0.17 -2.26 -1.81
CA THR A 13 0.07 -1.22 -2.82
C THR A 13 1.52 -1.21 -3.27
N ARG A 14 1.77 -0.71 -4.48
CA ARG A 14 3.12 -0.51 -4.99
C ARG A 14 3.76 0.69 -4.32
N ILE A 15 4.96 0.54 -3.79
CA ILE A 15 5.75 1.64 -3.24
C ILE A 15 7.17 1.64 -3.78
N SER A 16 7.85 2.76 -3.53
CA SER A 16 9.30 2.83 -3.55
C SER A 16 9.79 3.03 -2.12
N ARG A 17 10.94 2.44 -1.78
CA ARG A 17 11.60 2.69 -0.50
C ARG A 17 13.06 3.05 -0.72
N LYS A 18 13.68 3.68 0.27
CA LYS A 18 15.12 3.97 0.22
C LYS A 18 15.90 2.68 -0.01
N TRP A 19 16.90 2.78 -0.88
CA TRP A 19 17.88 1.72 -1.09
C TRP A 19 18.73 1.54 0.17
N THR A 20 19.09 0.30 0.48
CA THR A 20 19.82 -0.08 1.67
C THR A 20 21.02 -0.96 1.33
N ASP A 21 21.95 -1.13 2.28
CA ASP A 21 23.09 -2.05 2.12
C ASP A 21 22.67 -3.50 1.91
N GLU A 22 21.49 -3.89 2.40
CA GLU A 22 20.92 -5.22 2.15
C GLU A 22 20.50 -5.39 0.69
N ASP A 23 20.00 -4.34 0.06
CA ASP A 23 19.67 -4.36 -1.38
C ASP A 23 20.93 -4.52 -2.24
N ASP A 24 22.05 -3.90 -1.85
CA ASP A 24 23.32 -4.12 -2.56
C ASP A 24 23.78 -5.58 -2.47
N LYS A 25 23.63 -6.22 -1.30
CA LYS A 25 23.93 -7.66 -1.14
C LYS A 25 23.00 -8.54 -1.98
N ARG A 26 21.70 -8.23 -1.99
CA ARG A 26 20.70 -8.96 -2.78
C ARG A 26 20.98 -8.83 -4.27
N LEU A 27 21.23 -7.62 -4.75
CA LEU A 27 21.56 -7.34 -6.14
C LEU A 27 22.86 -8.04 -6.56
N ALA A 28 23.91 -7.96 -5.74
CA ALA A 28 25.19 -8.63 -6.00
C ALA A 28 25.06 -10.16 -6.05
N SER A 29 24.12 -10.74 -5.29
CA SER A 29 23.86 -12.19 -5.33
C SER A 29 23.12 -12.66 -6.59
N ASN A 30 22.56 -11.73 -7.38
CA ASN A 30 21.71 -11.98 -8.55
C ASN A 30 20.54 -12.96 -8.28
N LYS A 31 20.13 -13.10 -7.02
CA LYS A 31 19.00 -13.95 -6.61
C LYS A 31 17.66 -13.25 -6.81
N ASP A 32 17.68 -11.93 -6.94
CA ASP A 32 16.49 -11.11 -6.95
C ASP A 32 16.29 -10.35 -8.26
N LYS A 33 15.63 -11.01 -9.21
CA LYS A 33 15.37 -10.45 -10.54
C LYS A 33 14.36 -9.30 -10.56
N HIS A 34 13.65 -9.07 -9.46
CA HIS A 34 12.61 -8.05 -9.35
C HIS A 34 13.12 -6.77 -8.68
N LEU A 35 14.30 -6.82 -8.06
CA LEU A 35 14.89 -5.67 -7.39
C LEU A 35 15.42 -4.64 -8.39
N ILE A 36 14.76 -3.49 -8.45
CA ILE A 36 15.11 -2.39 -9.36
C ILE A 36 15.73 -1.25 -8.55
N LYS A 37 16.96 -0.87 -8.91
CA LYS A 37 17.69 0.28 -8.35
C LYS A 37 17.46 1.52 -9.21
N MET A 38 16.98 2.62 -8.63
CA MET A 38 16.81 3.90 -9.34
C MET A 38 17.32 5.07 -8.51
N SER A 39 17.92 6.06 -9.17
CA SER A 39 18.27 7.35 -8.57
C SER A 39 17.16 8.36 -8.81
N VAL A 40 16.62 8.93 -7.73
CA VAL A 40 15.62 10.01 -7.75
C VAL A 40 16.10 11.14 -6.85
N ASP A 41 16.20 12.35 -7.39
CA ASP A 41 16.74 13.53 -6.70
C ASP A 41 18.09 13.26 -6.01
N GLY A 42 18.97 12.50 -6.69
CA GLY A 42 20.30 12.12 -6.20
C GLY A 42 20.31 11.07 -5.07
N LYS A 43 19.15 10.49 -4.72
CA LYS A 43 19.02 9.43 -3.71
C LYS A 43 18.61 8.11 -4.38
N LEU A 44 19.14 7.01 -3.86
CA LEU A 44 18.86 5.68 -4.39
C LEU A 44 17.60 5.08 -3.73
N TYR A 45 16.75 4.50 -4.55
CA TYR A 45 15.52 3.81 -4.15
C TYR A 45 15.44 2.43 -4.77
N ALA A 46 14.81 1.51 -4.03
CA ALA A 46 14.27 0.26 -4.54
C ALA A 46 12.84 0.51 -5.01
N LEU A 47 12.56 0.18 -6.27
CA LEU A 47 11.23 0.34 -6.86
C LEU A 47 10.43 -0.97 -6.79
N ASP A 48 9.15 -0.85 -7.13
CA ASP A 48 8.24 -1.98 -7.35
C ASP A 48 8.11 -2.89 -6.14
N ILE A 49 8.18 -2.29 -4.94
CA ILE A 49 7.99 -3.02 -3.69
C ILE A 49 6.50 -3.19 -3.44
N PHE A 50 6.09 -4.41 -3.12
CA PHE A 50 4.75 -4.71 -2.66
C PHE A 50 4.65 -4.38 -1.17
N PHE A 51 4.00 -3.26 -0.84
CA PHE A 51 3.70 -2.91 0.54
C PHE A 51 2.42 -3.61 0.99
N VAL A 52 2.53 -4.51 1.96
CA VAL A 52 1.41 -5.34 2.42
C VAL A 52 0.57 -4.60 3.47
N PHE A 53 -0.73 -4.44 3.19
CA PHE A 53 -1.73 -4.05 4.19
C PHE A 53 -2.31 -5.27 4.91
N LEU A 54 -2.47 -6.38 4.19
CA LEU A 54 -3.02 -7.62 4.71
C LEU A 54 -2.39 -8.82 4.01
N LYS A 55 -1.97 -9.82 4.78
CA LYS A 55 -1.45 -11.09 4.23
C LYS A 55 -2.57 -12.07 3.88
N ARG A 56 -2.33 -12.92 2.88
CA ARG A 56 -3.13 -14.12 2.62
C ARG A 56 -3.29 -14.95 3.90
N ASN A 57 -4.40 -15.69 4.01
CA ASN A 57 -4.74 -16.55 5.15
C ASN A 57 -4.94 -15.85 6.49
N HIS A 58 -4.70 -14.54 6.58
CA HIS A 58 -4.93 -13.78 7.81
C HIS A 58 -6.45 -13.68 8.06
N LEU A 59 -6.85 -13.99 9.29
CA LEU A 59 -8.20 -13.81 9.79
C LEU A 59 -8.41 -12.35 10.21
N VAL A 60 -9.33 -11.65 9.55
CA VAL A 60 -9.54 -10.22 9.71
C VAL A 60 -10.93 -9.93 10.30
N PRO A 61 -11.03 -9.19 11.42
CA PRO A 61 -12.29 -8.68 11.93
C PRO A 61 -13.00 -7.79 10.90
N THR A 62 -14.33 -7.85 10.83
CA THR A 62 -15.14 -7.13 9.81
C THR A 62 -15.10 -5.60 9.90
N ASP A 63 -14.52 -5.05 10.97
CA ASP A 63 -14.34 -3.63 11.24
C ASP A 63 -12.86 -3.22 11.24
N LYS A 64 -11.94 -4.13 10.89
CA LYS A 64 -10.51 -3.84 10.89
C LYS A 64 -10.19 -2.77 9.87
N ILE A 65 -9.52 -1.73 10.35
CA ILE A 65 -8.87 -0.69 9.54
C ILE A 65 -7.36 -0.86 9.71
N VAL A 66 -6.66 -0.84 8.58
CA VAL A 66 -5.20 -0.75 8.53
C VAL A 66 -4.85 0.58 7.88
N GLU A 67 -3.99 1.35 8.54
CA GLU A 67 -3.63 2.71 8.14
C GLU A 67 -2.11 2.83 8.07
N HIS A 68 -1.62 3.47 7.01
CA HIS A 68 -0.21 3.75 6.81
C HIS A 68 0.00 5.13 6.21
N THR A 69 1.14 5.73 6.54
CA THR A 69 1.57 7.02 6.03
C THR A 69 2.63 6.84 4.94
N PHE A 70 2.45 7.56 3.85
CA PHE A 70 3.32 7.59 2.69
C PHE A 70 3.77 9.02 2.41
N SER A 71 4.75 9.15 1.52
CA SER A 71 5.22 10.43 1.01
C SER A 71 5.45 10.31 -0.49
N PRO A 72 5.37 11.43 -1.25
CA PRO A 72 5.84 11.46 -2.62
C PRO A 72 7.30 11.01 -2.73
N LEU A 73 7.65 10.43 -3.86
CA LEU A 73 9.00 9.98 -4.17
C LEU A 73 9.91 11.20 -4.46
N GLN A 74 9.42 12.15 -5.25
CA GLN A 74 10.13 13.36 -5.67
C GLN A 74 9.39 14.63 -5.24
N LEU A 75 10.12 15.73 -5.05
CA LEU A 75 9.54 17.03 -4.68
C LEU A 75 8.68 17.65 -5.80
N SER A 76 8.97 17.30 -7.05
CA SER A 76 8.24 17.81 -8.22
C SER A 76 6.94 17.06 -8.51
N GLN A 77 6.57 16.05 -7.71
CA GLN A 77 5.31 15.36 -7.93
C GLN A 77 4.14 16.29 -7.66
N GLU A 78 3.15 16.26 -8.55
CA GLU A 78 1.86 16.95 -8.37
C GLU A 78 0.77 15.95 -7.94
N LYS A 79 1.01 14.65 -8.15
CA LYS A 79 0.06 13.57 -7.88
C LYS A 79 0.78 12.34 -7.34
N VAL A 80 0.07 11.59 -6.50
CA VAL A 80 0.52 10.29 -5.96
C VAL A 80 -0.53 9.24 -6.31
N GLY A 81 -0.12 8.27 -7.13
CA GLY A 81 -0.94 7.10 -7.45
C GLY A 81 -0.75 6.01 -6.41
N PHE A 82 -1.86 5.46 -5.93
CA PHE A 82 -1.90 4.23 -5.14
C PHE A 82 -2.53 3.15 -6.01
N GLU A 83 -1.70 2.22 -6.50
CA GLU A 83 -2.18 1.02 -7.17
C GLU A 83 -2.57 0.01 -6.10
N MET A 84 -3.83 -0.42 -6.10
CA MET A 84 -4.28 -1.48 -5.21
C MET A 84 -3.98 -2.80 -5.88
N LEU A 85 -3.24 -3.64 -5.17
CA LEU A 85 -2.71 -4.89 -5.66
C LEU A 85 -3.21 -6.04 -4.79
N ARG A 86 -3.35 -7.21 -5.40
CA ARG A 86 -3.53 -8.47 -4.69
C ARG A 86 -2.52 -9.52 -5.15
N SER A 87 -2.22 -10.48 -4.29
CA SER A 87 -1.40 -11.63 -4.65
C SER A 87 -1.85 -12.94 -4.02
N GLU A 88 -1.68 -14.03 -4.76
CA GLU A 88 -1.83 -15.39 -4.24
C GLU A 88 -0.72 -15.80 -3.27
N LYS A 89 0.43 -15.10 -3.26
CA LYS A 89 1.50 -15.38 -2.31
C LYS A 89 1.28 -14.68 -0.98
N GLU A 90 1.56 -15.38 0.11
CA GLU A 90 1.52 -14.81 1.46
C GLU A 90 2.68 -13.83 1.69
N ASP A 91 3.88 -14.22 1.29
CA ASP A 91 5.11 -13.42 1.38
C ASP A 91 5.52 -12.90 -0.01
N VAL A 92 4.68 -12.01 -0.56
CA VAL A 92 4.99 -11.25 -1.78
C VAL A 92 5.90 -10.07 -1.41
N GLU A 93 6.95 -9.86 -2.19
CA GLU A 93 7.91 -8.76 -1.95
C GLU A 93 7.86 -7.69 -3.04
N TYR A 94 7.58 -8.08 -4.28
CA TYR A 94 7.60 -7.16 -5.42
C TYR A 94 6.28 -7.12 -6.18
N SER A 95 5.88 -5.92 -6.60
CA SER A 95 4.67 -5.71 -7.41
C SER A 95 4.81 -6.24 -8.84
N SER A 96 6.04 -6.52 -9.29
CA SER A 96 6.34 -7.12 -10.59
C SER A 96 6.36 -8.66 -10.57
N GLU A 97 6.09 -9.29 -9.43
CA GLU A 97 5.94 -10.75 -9.35
C GLU A 97 4.73 -11.22 -10.18
N SER A 98 4.84 -12.37 -10.84
CA SER A 98 3.80 -12.91 -11.71
C SER A 98 2.49 -13.26 -10.99
N THR A 99 2.52 -13.37 -9.67
CA THR A 99 1.35 -13.65 -8.83
C THR A 99 0.65 -12.37 -8.38
N VAL A 100 1.09 -11.20 -8.81
CA VAL A 100 0.51 -9.90 -8.44
C VAL A 100 -0.42 -9.41 -9.54
N GLU A 101 -1.60 -8.96 -9.13
CA GLU A 101 -2.61 -8.38 -10.00
C GLU A 101 -3.02 -7.00 -9.48
N LYS A 102 -3.12 -6.03 -10.40
CA LYS A 102 -3.72 -4.72 -10.12
C LYS A 102 -5.24 -4.84 -10.15
N ILE A 103 -5.88 -4.42 -9.06
CA ILE A 103 -7.34 -4.49 -8.89
C ILE A 103 -8.02 -3.13 -8.96
N SER A 104 -7.33 -2.06 -8.57
CA SER A 104 -7.85 -0.69 -8.62
C SER A 104 -6.70 0.32 -8.56
N GLU A 105 -7.01 1.59 -8.75
CA GLU A 105 -6.09 2.70 -8.58
C GLU A 105 -6.84 3.93 -8.06
N VAL A 106 -6.20 4.70 -7.19
CA VAL A 106 -6.63 6.05 -6.80
C VAL A 106 -5.44 6.98 -6.97
N VAL A 107 -5.70 8.21 -7.43
CA VAL A 107 -4.67 9.20 -7.68
C VAL A 107 -4.98 10.45 -6.87
N VAL A 108 -4.21 10.69 -5.81
CA VAL A 108 -4.38 11.85 -4.95
C VAL A 108 -3.57 13.02 -5.54
N SER A 109 -4.24 14.15 -5.77
CA SER A 109 -3.56 15.38 -6.16
C SER A 109 -2.96 16.06 -4.93
N LEU A 110 -1.73 16.53 -5.06
CA LEU A 110 -1.05 17.31 -4.04
C LEU A 110 -1.45 18.79 -4.16
N PRO A 111 -1.39 19.57 -3.07
CA PRO A 111 -1.60 21.01 -3.12
C PRO A 111 -0.71 21.67 -4.16
N GLU A 112 -1.24 22.66 -4.87
CA GLU A 112 -0.45 23.46 -5.80
C GLU A 112 0.73 24.10 -5.04
N GLU A 113 1.91 24.09 -5.66
CA GLU A 113 3.12 24.68 -5.10
C GLU A 113 3.53 24.16 -3.71
N TRP A 114 3.09 22.96 -3.29
CA TRP A 114 3.44 22.39 -1.97
C TRP A 114 4.95 22.35 -1.71
N GLN A 115 5.75 22.16 -2.76
CA GLN A 115 7.21 22.17 -2.70
C GLN A 115 7.81 23.53 -2.32
N GLN A 116 7.05 24.62 -2.45
CA GLN A 116 7.47 25.99 -2.10
C GLN A 116 7.07 26.36 -0.66
N MET A 117 6.29 25.52 0.02
CA MET A 117 5.83 25.80 1.38
C MET A 117 6.99 25.78 2.36
N SER A 118 7.04 26.75 3.27
CA SER A 118 8.18 27.00 4.18
C SER A 118 8.55 25.82 5.10
N HIS A 119 7.61 24.91 5.36
CA HIS A 119 7.80 23.73 6.19
C HIS A 119 8.21 22.47 5.39
N ILE A 120 8.18 22.53 4.06
CA ILE A 120 8.58 21.44 3.17
C ILE A 120 10.04 21.65 2.79
N LYS A 121 10.92 20.77 3.29
CA LYS A 121 12.36 20.76 2.94
C LYS A 121 12.72 19.58 2.05
N SER A 122 11.86 18.57 2.03
CA SER A 122 12.02 17.33 1.28
C SER A 122 10.67 16.73 0.94
N SER A 123 10.63 15.83 -0.05
CA SER A 123 9.41 15.10 -0.41
C SER A 123 8.81 14.33 0.76
N HIS A 124 9.63 13.94 1.73
CA HIS A 124 9.19 13.18 2.89
C HIS A 124 8.45 14.03 3.92
N ASP A 125 8.50 15.36 3.83
CA ASP A 125 7.75 16.25 4.72
C ASP A 125 6.27 16.31 4.33
N MET A 126 5.95 16.05 3.06
CA MET A 126 4.58 15.82 2.59
C MET A 126 4.10 14.43 3.01
N LYS A 127 2.93 14.39 3.67
CA LYS A 127 2.34 13.15 4.20
C LYS A 127 1.01 12.86 3.53
N LEU A 128 0.88 11.63 3.05
CA LEU A 128 -0.38 11.06 2.62
C LEU A 128 -0.73 9.89 3.53
N THR A 129 -1.99 9.78 3.90
CA THR A 129 -2.47 8.64 4.69
C THR A 129 -3.31 7.75 3.80
N ALA A 130 -3.00 6.46 3.75
CA ALA A 130 -3.86 5.48 3.10
C ALA A 130 -4.43 4.50 4.11
N LYS A 131 -5.75 4.26 4.01
CA LYS A 131 -6.53 3.41 4.89
C LYS A 131 -7.19 2.32 4.08
N MET A 132 -7.09 1.09 4.58
CA MET A 132 -7.80 -0.07 4.03
C MET A 132 -8.70 -0.67 5.11
N LYS A 133 -10.00 -0.70 4.83
CA LYS A 133 -11.03 -1.26 5.71
C LYS A 133 -11.58 -2.55 5.10
N PHE A 134 -11.60 -3.63 5.88
CA PHE A 134 -11.97 -4.96 5.41
C PHE A 134 -13.37 -5.37 5.90
N GLY A 135 -14.37 -5.29 5.00
CA GLY A 135 -15.76 -5.65 5.26
C GLY A 135 -16.24 -6.81 4.38
N THR A 136 -17.40 -6.67 3.75
CA THR A 136 -17.80 -7.53 2.61
C THR A 136 -17.00 -7.16 1.36
N ASP A 137 -16.81 -5.86 1.18
CA ASP A 137 -15.86 -5.29 0.23
C ASP A 137 -14.69 -4.70 1.02
N VAL A 138 -13.58 -4.48 0.31
CA VAL A 138 -12.47 -3.68 0.79
C VAL A 138 -12.71 -2.24 0.36
N TYR A 139 -12.74 -1.35 1.33
CA TYR A 139 -12.75 0.10 1.10
C TYR A 139 -11.32 0.64 1.25
N PHE A 140 -10.85 1.36 0.25
CA PHE A 140 -9.56 2.03 0.28
C PHE A 140 -9.76 3.54 0.12
N GLU A 141 -9.04 4.30 0.94
CA GLU A 141 -9.02 5.75 0.91
C GLU A 141 -7.59 6.25 1.08
N ALA A 142 -7.16 7.13 0.18
CA ALA A 142 -5.91 7.85 0.29
C ALA A 142 -6.20 9.34 0.43
N MET A 143 -5.53 9.99 1.38
CA MET A 143 -5.78 11.38 1.73
C MET A 143 -4.46 12.15 1.87
N GLU A 144 -4.41 13.32 1.25
CA GLU A 144 -3.37 14.33 1.51
C GLU A 144 -3.75 15.12 2.77
N MET A 145 -2.80 15.31 3.68
CA MET A 145 -3.10 15.74 5.06
C MET A 145 -3.25 17.26 5.25
N MET A 146 -2.74 18.10 4.34
CA MET A 146 -2.79 19.55 4.48
C MET A 146 -4.12 20.14 4.02
N ASN A 147 -4.61 19.73 2.85
CA ASN A 147 -5.87 20.22 2.28
C ASN A 147 -7.01 19.21 2.46
N HIS A 148 -6.76 18.08 3.12
CA HIS A 148 -7.74 17.01 3.35
C HIS A 148 -8.39 16.49 2.06
N THR A 149 -7.69 16.60 0.93
CA THR A 149 -8.16 16.03 -0.34
C THR A 149 -8.02 14.52 -0.25
N SER A 150 -9.13 13.81 -0.43
CA SER A 150 -9.18 12.35 -0.34
C SER A 150 -9.78 11.75 -1.59
N GLU A 151 -9.22 10.62 -2.00
CA GLU A 151 -9.69 9.80 -3.10
C GLU A 151 -9.93 8.38 -2.60
N LYS A 152 -10.99 7.75 -3.09
CA LYS A 152 -11.47 6.47 -2.55
C LYS A 152 -11.94 5.51 -3.62
N THR A 153 -11.83 4.24 -3.32
CA THR A 153 -12.33 3.15 -4.17
C THR A 153 -12.79 1.98 -3.31
N THR A 154 -13.61 1.12 -3.91
CA THR A 154 -14.12 -0.10 -3.28
C THR A 154 -13.94 -1.25 -4.26
N PHE A 155 -13.53 -2.41 -3.74
CA PHE A 155 -13.38 -3.63 -4.53
C PHE A 155 -13.73 -4.87 -3.71
N PRO A 156 -14.09 -6.00 -4.35
CA PRO A 156 -14.53 -7.19 -3.65
C PRO A 156 -13.47 -7.74 -2.68
N PHE A 157 -13.90 -8.12 -1.46
CA PHE A 157 -13.03 -8.86 -0.54
C PHE A 157 -13.20 -10.37 -0.75
N GLU A 158 -12.23 -10.99 -1.42
CA GLU A 158 -12.24 -12.43 -1.65
C GLU A 158 -11.70 -13.18 -0.42
N VAL A 159 -12.49 -14.14 0.05
CA VAL A 159 -12.26 -14.83 1.32
C VAL A 159 -12.24 -16.35 1.12
N ILE A 160 -11.42 -17.02 1.93
CA ILE A 160 -11.35 -18.49 1.99
C ILE A 160 -12.53 -19.02 2.82
N ASP A 161 -12.72 -18.42 4.00
CA ASP A 161 -13.74 -18.80 4.96
C ASP A 161 -14.22 -17.58 5.78
N GLN A 162 -15.30 -17.76 6.53
CA GLN A 162 -15.91 -16.73 7.37
C GLN A 162 -16.29 -17.34 8.72
N ARG A 163 -16.06 -16.60 9.81
CA ARG A 163 -16.44 -17.01 11.17
C ARG A 163 -17.69 -16.27 11.64
N PHE A 164 -18.60 -17.01 12.26
CA PHE A 164 -19.82 -16.47 12.87
C PHE A 164 -19.61 -16.25 14.37
N CYS A 165 -20.15 -15.16 14.91
CA CYS A 165 -20.34 -15.02 16.35
C CYS A 165 -21.45 -15.98 16.80
N SER A 166 -21.13 -16.88 17.73
CA SER A 166 -22.13 -17.58 18.55
C SER A 166 -22.78 -16.54 19.45
N MET A 167 -24.06 -16.23 19.20
CA MET A 167 -24.87 -15.54 20.19
C MET A 167 -25.21 -16.58 21.26
N LYS A 168 -24.57 -16.50 22.43
CA LYS A 168 -25.14 -17.11 23.62
C LYS A 168 -26.35 -16.26 23.99
N GLU A 169 -27.53 -16.76 23.65
CA GLU A 169 -28.78 -16.26 24.22
C GLU A 169 -28.65 -16.34 25.75
N LYS A 170 -28.86 -15.20 26.41
CA LYS A 170 -28.98 -15.09 27.87
C LYS A 170 -30.44 -14.96 28.21
#